data_AF-A0AAV2TYV9-F1
#
_entry.id   AF-A0AAV2TYV9-F1
#
_cell.length_a   1.000
_cell.length_b   1.000
_cell.length_c   1.000
_cell.angle_alpha   90.00
_cell.angle_beta   90.00
_cell.angle_gamma   90.00
#
_symmetry.space_group_name_H-M   'P 1'
#
loop_
_entity.id
_entity.type
_entity.pdbx_description
1 polymer ?
#
loop_
_entity_poly.entity_id
_entity_poly.type
_entity_poly.pdbx_seq_one_letter_code
_entity_poly.pdbx_strand_id
1 'polypeptide(L)' 'MDLFESALPDILMLEFSTPRAGELSSLLASEILRQKCILGLGVINPRSDEVETVAQIVQRAEKALNYLPPEQISKFQTKK' A
#
# COMPACT_ATOMS: atom_id res chain seq x y z
N MET A 1 10.93 14.54 -11.75
CA MET A 1 11.77 13.48 -11.16
C MET A 1 10.95 12.88 -10.04
N ASP A 2 10.57 11.60 -10.14
CA ASP A 2 9.67 10.97 -9.18
C ASP A 2 10.34 10.84 -7.81
N LEU A 3 9.75 11.49 -6.80
CA LEU A 3 10.29 11.60 -5.44
C LEU A 3 10.65 10.22 -4.87
N PHE A 4 9.75 9.24 -5.03
CA PHE A 4 9.96 7.89 -4.50
C PHE A 4 11.06 7.12 -5.20
N GLU A 5 11.24 7.29 -6.52
CA GLU A 5 12.36 6.67 -7.22
C GLU A 5 13.69 7.27 -6.80
N SER A 6 13.73 8.59 -6.53
CA SER A 6 14.94 9.26 -6.06
C SER A 6 15.32 8.86 -4.62
N ALA A 7 14.33 8.66 -3.76
CA ALA A 7 14.53 8.25 -2.37
C ALA A 7 14.78 6.74 -2.24
N LEU A 8 14.18 5.95 -3.13
CA LEU A 8 14.35 4.50 -3.27
C LEU A 8 14.29 3.73 -1.93
N PRO A 9 13.24 3.93 -1.11
CA PRO A 9 13.17 3.34 0.21
C PRO A 9 12.93 1.83 0.14
N ASP A 10 13.43 1.08 1.13
CA ASP A 10 13.16 -0.37 1.22
C ASP A 10 11.66 -0.66 1.43
N ILE A 11 10.96 0.21 2.18
CA ILE A 11 9.54 0.06 2.51
C ILE A 11 8.80 1.38 2.29
N LEU A 12 7.69 1.32 1.54
CA LEU A 12 6.74 2.43 1.36
C LEU A 12 5.46 2.13 2.14
N MET A 13 5.25 2.85 3.25
CA MET A 13 4.04 2.73 4.06
C MET A 13 3.01 3.77 3.61
N LEU A 14 1.92 3.34 2.96
CA LEU A 14 0.94 4.24 2.35
C LEU A 14 -0.50 3.91 2.80
N GLU A 15 -1.28 4.95 3.10
CA GLU A 15 -2.64 4.86 3.64
C GLU A 15 -3.69 4.79 2.50
N PHE A 16 -3.98 3.59 2.02
CA PHE A 16 -5.00 3.28 1.00
C PHE A 16 -6.41 3.02 1.57
N SER A 17 -6.60 3.20 2.88
CA SER A 17 -7.91 3.28 3.50
C SER A 17 -8.66 4.56 3.12
N THR A 18 -7.94 5.58 2.65
CA THR A 18 -8.48 6.84 2.14
C THR A 18 -7.96 7.14 0.72
N PRO A 19 -8.59 8.04 -0.05
CA PRO A 19 -8.09 8.45 -1.38
C PRO A 19 -6.75 9.21 -1.36
N ARG A 20 -6.18 9.51 -0.19
CA ARG A 20 -5.01 10.40 -0.03
C ARG A 20 -3.73 9.83 -0.67
N ALA A 21 -3.56 8.51 -0.65
CA ALA A 21 -2.42 7.85 -1.26
C ALA A 21 -2.51 7.79 -2.80
N GLY A 22 -3.62 8.23 -3.39
CA GLY A 22 -3.88 8.10 -4.82
C GLY A 22 -4.08 6.65 -5.24
N GLU A 23 -3.84 6.39 -6.53
CA GLU A 23 -4.05 5.06 -7.12
C GLU A 23 -2.77 4.22 -7.09
N LEU A 24 -2.90 2.95 -6.66
CA LEU A 24 -1.84 1.95 -6.67
C LEU A 24 -1.17 1.82 -8.05
N SER A 25 -1.97 1.89 -9.12
CA SER A 25 -1.50 1.78 -10.50
C SER A 25 -0.51 2.88 -10.87
N SER A 26 -0.65 4.08 -10.31
CA SER A 26 0.26 5.20 -10.59
C SER A 26 1.61 5.00 -9.90
N LEU A 27 1.61 4.57 -8.63
CA LEU A 27 2.85 4.30 -7.89
C LEU A 27 3.61 3.11 -8.50
N LEU A 28 2.87 2.06 -8.83
CA LEU A 28 3.43 0.79 -9.32
C LEU A 28 3.62 0.77 -10.84
N ALA A 29 3.37 1.89 -11.54
CA ALA A 29 3.83 2.08 -12.90
C ALA A 29 5.38 2.03 -12.97
N SER A 30 6.05 2.50 -11.92
CA SER A 30 7.50 2.42 -11.79
C SER A 30 7.97 0.96 -11.65
N GLU A 31 8.79 0.50 -12.59
CA GLU A 31 9.45 -0.81 -12.51
C GLU A 31 10.43 -0.90 -11.36
N ILE A 32 11.15 0.18 -11.08
CA ILE A 32 12.17 0.21 -10.02
C ILE A 32 11.50 0.04 -8.66
N LEU A 33 10.41 0.77 -8.40
CA LEU A 33 9.67 0.63 -7.13
C LEU A 33 9.06 -0.76 -6.99
N ARG A 34 8.51 -1.33 -8.06
CA ARG A 34 7.97 -2.71 -8.05
C ARG A 34 9.02 -3.76 -7.72
N GLN A 35 10.26 -3.59 -8.14
CA GLN A 35 11.31 -4.59 -7.93
C GLN A 35 12.06 -4.43 -6.61
N LYS A 36 12.17 -3.20 -6.10
CA LYS A 36 13.08 -2.88 -5.00
C LYS A 36 12.38 -2.51 -3.69
N CYS A 37 11.09 -2.20 -3.72
CA CYS A 37 10.38 -1.76 -2.54
C CYS A 37 9.37 -2.81 -2.06
N ILE A 38 9.16 -2.84 -0.75
CA ILE A 38 8.02 -3.48 -0.10
C ILE A 38 6.93 -2.45 0.10
N LEU A 39 5.69 -2.80 -0.23
CA LEU A 39 4.53 -1.95 0.01
C LEU A 39 3.90 -2.29 1.37
N GLY A 40 3.93 -1.33 2.30
CA GLY A 40 3.08 -1.33 3.48
C GLY A 40 1.68 -0.83 3.12
N LEU A 41 0.75 -1.76 2.90
CA LEU A 41 -0.62 -1.44 2.47
C LEU A 41 -1.49 -1.04 3.67
N GLY A 42 -1.60 0.25 3.95
CA GLY A 42 -2.46 0.79 5.01
C GLY A 42 -3.94 0.69 4.63
N VAL A 43 -4.63 -0.34 5.13
CA VAL A 43 -6.04 -0.65 4.81
C VAL A 43 -7.05 -0.22 5.86
N ILE A 44 -6.58 0.28 7.00
CA ILE A 44 -7.38 0.80 8.11
C ILE A 44 -7.22 2.32 8.17
N ASN A 45 -8.31 3.06 8.35
CA ASN A 45 -8.29 4.51 8.58
C ASN A 45 -8.32 4.81 10.09
N PRO A 46 -7.18 5.07 10.73
CA PRO A 46 -7.13 5.32 12.17
C PRO A 46 -7.77 6.64 12.60
N ARG A 47 -8.19 7.49 11.64
CA ARG A 47 -8.83 8.79 11.90
C ARG A 47 -10.36 8.73 11.81
N SER A 48 -10.92 7.55 11.59
CA SER A 48 -12.37 7.31 11.54
C SER A 48 -12.79 6.38 12.66
N ASP A 49 -13.98 6.62 13.22
CA ASP A 49 -14.63 5.68 14.14
C ASP A 49 -15.37 4.56 13.38
N GLU A 50 -15.53 4.70 12.07
CA GLU A 50 -16.05 3.64 11.20
C GLU A 50 -15.01 2.53 11.03
N VAL A 51 -15.41 1.30 11.30
CA VAL A 51 -14.55 0.12 11.17
C VAL A 51 -14.64 -0.44 9.76
N GLU A 52 -13.50 -0.64 9.09
CA GLU A 52 -13.48 -1.34 7.83
C GLU A 52 -13.93 -2.80 7.98
N THR A 53 -14.83 -3.22 7.11
CA THR A 53 -15.25 -4.62 7.02
C THR A 53 -14.12 -5.51 6.50
N VAL A 54 -14.17 -6.79 6.85
CA VAL A 54 -13.23 -7.80 6.32
C VAL A 54 -13.22 -7.79 4.79
N ALA A 55 -14.39 -7.67 4.15
CA ALA A 55 -14.50 -7.63 2.69
C ALA A 55 -13.76 -6.44 2.08
N GLN A 56 -13.86 -5.25 2.68
CA GLN A 56 -13.13 -4.06 2.22
C GLN A 56 -11.62 -4.23 2.37
N ILE A 57 -11.16 -4.84 3.47
CA ILE A 57 -9.74 -5.12 3.70
C ILE A 57 -9.21 -6.11 2.67
N VAL A 58 -9.90 -7.22 2.46
CA VAL A 58 -9.53 -8.25 1.48
C VAL A 58 -9.48 -7.66 0.07
N GLN A 59 -10.50 -6.90 -0.34
CA GLN A 59 -10.55 -6.28 -1.65
C GLN A 59 -9.36 -5.34 -1.91
N ARG A 60 -8.93 -4.57 -0.90
CA ARG A 60 -7.75 -3.70 -1.03
C ARG A 60 -6.46 -4.51 -1.19
N ALA A 61 -6.32 -5.60 -0.44
CA ALA A 61 -5.18 -6.51 -0.57
C ALA A 61 -5.14 -7.19 -1.95
N GLU A 62 -6.29 -7.69 -2.44
CA GLU A 62 -6.44 -8.27 -3.78
C GLU A 62 -6.06 -7.28 -4.88
N LYS A 63 -6.47 -6.01 -4.75
CA LYS A 63 -6.05 -4.96 -5.69
C LYS A 63 -4.54 -4.80 -5.75
N ALA A 64 -3.85 -4.83 -4.60
CA ALA A 64 -2.39 -4.74 -4.56
C ALA A 64 -1.71 -5.99 -5.15
N LEU A 65 -2.29 -7.17 -4.94
CA LEU A 65 -1.81 -8.44 -5.50
C LEU A 65 -1.84 -8.50 -7.03
N ASN A 66 -2.66 -7.67 -7.69
CA ASN A 66 -2.62 -7.54 -9.15
C ASN A 66 -1.31 -6.90 -9.68
N TYR A 67 -0.53 -6.27 -8.81
CA TYR A 67 0.69 -5.54 -9.19
C TYR A 67 1.96 -6.10 -8.55
N LEU A 68 1.85 -6.64 -7.34
CA LEU A 68 2.98 -7.11 -6.54
C LEU A 68 2.74 -8.55 -6.07
N PRO A 69 3.80 -9.37 -5.98
CA PRO A 69 3.70 -10.67 -5.36
C PRO A 69 3.43 -10.52 -3.84
N PRO A 70 2.79 -11.51 -3.19
CA PRO A 70 2.41 -11.43 -1.78
C PRO A 70 3.56 -11.09 -0.83
N GLU A 71 4.79 -11.52 -1.15
CA GLU A 71 5.98 -11.32 -0.31
C GLU A 71 6.40 -9.84 -0.25
N GLN A 72 5.99 -9.03 -1.23
CA GLN A 72 6.26 -7.59 -1.28
C GLN A 72 5.13 -6.75 -0.68
N ILE A 73 4.08 -7.37 -0.13
CA ILE A 73 2.98 -6.66 0.54
C ILE A 73 3.09 -6.94 2.05
N SER A 74 3.53 -5.93 2.80
CA SER A 74 3.76 -6.08 4.24
C SER A 74 2.44 -6.05 5.01
N LYS A 75 2.23 -7.09 5.83
CA LYS A 75 1.11 -7.21 6.78
C LYS A 75 1.42 -6.42 8.04
N PHE A 76 1.33 -5.09 7.96
CA PHE A 76 1.50 -4.25 9.15
C PHE A 76 0.15 -3.96 9.78
N GLN A 77 -0.07 -4.50 10.97
CA GLN A 77 -1.04 -3.97 11.92
C GLN A 77 -0.25 -3.43 13.09
N THR A 78 -0.41 -2.15 13.40
CA THR A 78 0.04 -1.60 14.69
C THR A 78 -0.71 -2.35 15.77
N LYS A 79 -0.02 -3.29 16.45
CA LYS A 79 -0.51 -3.79 17.74
C LYS A 79 -0.56 -2.60 18.68
N LYS A 80 -1.77 -2.24 19.08
CA LYS A 80 -2.00 -1.39 20.24
C LYS A 80 -1.84 -2.23 21.50
#